data_AF-A0A0Q0UN42-F1
#
_entry.id   AF-A0A0Q0UN42-F1
#
_cell.length_a   1.000
_cell.length_b   1.000
_cell.length_c   1.000
_cell.angle_alpha   90.00
_cell.angle_beta   90.00
_cell.angle_gamma   90.00
#
_symmetry.space_group_name_H-M   'P 1'
#
loop_
_entity.id
_entity.type
_entity.pdbx_description
1 polymer ?
#
loop_
_entity_poly.entity_id
_entity_poly.type
_entity_poly.pdbx_seq_one_letter_code
_entity_poly.pdbx_strand_id
1 'polypeptide(L)'
;MTDTLLATILAQIVLPILATITTALIGWAAAKLRARWGIEIEAAQREALHQALMTGAQLALTRRGRRDDGRDLDLLARDAVAHAQASVPDAIRALAPRDGVLRSLAVAKIATLSR
;
A
#
# COMPACT_ATOMS: atom_id res chain seq x y z
N MET A 1 -26.53 56.46 0.78
CA MET A 1 -25.60 56.21 -0.34
C MET A 1 -24.34 55.49 0.11
N THR A 2 -23.71 55.89 1.22
CA THR A 2 -22.52 55.25 1.80
C THR A 2 -22.75 53.79 2.20
N ASP A 3 -23.89 53.47 2.80
CA ASP A 3 -24.21 52.09 3.23
C ASP A 3 -24.40 51.14 2.05
N THR A 4 -24.92 51.65 0.95
CA THR A 4 -25.11 50.90 -0.30
C THR A 4 -23.78 50.57 -0.97
N LEU A 5 -22.81 51.50 -0.92
CA LEU A 5 -21.45 51.28 -1.42
C LEU A 5 -20.69 50.25 -0.57
N LEU A 6 -20.78 50.35 0.76
CA LEU A 6 -20.19 49.37 1.67
C LEU A 6 -20.77 47.97 1.45
N ALA A 7 -22.10 47.85 1.34
CA ALA A 7 -22.76 46.57 1.06
C ALA A 7 -22.32 45.97 -0.28
N THR A 8 -22.16 46.80 -1.31
CA THR A 8 -21.70 46.36 -2.64
C THR A 8 -20.26 45.86 -2.61
N ILE A 9 -19.37 46.57 -1.93
CA ILE A 9 -17.96 46.16 -1.78
C ILE A 9 -17.84 44.85 -0.99
N LEU A 10 -18.59 44.70 0.10
CA LEU A 10 -18.60 43.45 0.86
C LEU A 10 -19.09 42.27 0.01
N ALA A 11 -20.24 42.43 -0.65
CA ALA A 11 -20.89 41.35 -1.37
C ALA A 11 -20.14 40.94 -2.64
N GLN A 12 -19.59 41.90 -3.40
CA GLN A 12 -18.99 41.61 -4.70
C GLN A 12 -17.48 41.44 -4.68
N ILE A 13 -16.78 41.93 -3.64
CA ILE A 13 -15.31 41.87 -3.59
C ILE A 13 -14.87 41.00 -2.42
N VAL A 14 -15.27 41.35 -1.20
CA VAL A 14 -14.76 40.66 0.00
C VAL A 14 -15.25 39.22 0.08
N LEU A 15 -16.56 39.00 -0.13
CA LEU A 15 -17.16 37.67 -0.01
C LEU A 15 -16.61 36.66 -1.03
N PRO A 16 -16.47 37.01 -2.34
CA PRO A 16 -15.92 36.07 -3.32
C PRO A 16 -14.44 35.78 -3.09
N ILE A 17 -13.65 36.75 -2.64
CA ILE A 17 -12.24 36.54 -2.29
C ILE A 17 -12.14 35.56 -1.11
N LEU A 18 -12.92 35.78 -0.04
CA LEU A 18 -12.92 34.88 1.12
C LEU A 18 -13.41 33.48 0.75
N ALA A 19 -14.46 33.37 -0.07
CA ALA A 19 -14.95 32.09 -0.57
C ALA A 19 -13.86 31.37 -1.35
N THR A 20 -13.18 32.07 -2.27
CA THR A 20 -12.09 31.50 -3.09
C THR A 20 -10.93 31.02 -2.22
N ILE A 21 -10.50 31.81 -1.24
CA ILE A 21 -9.44 31.43 -0.30
C ILE A 21 -9.84 30.19 0.49
N THR A 22 -11.07 30.15 0.98
CA THR A 22 -11.58 29.02 1.76
C THR A 22 -11.65 27.75 0.91
N THR A 23 -12.17 27.85 -0.32
CA THR A 23 -12.20 26.74 -1.28
C THR A 23 -10.79 26.25 -1.62
N ALA A 24 -9.84 27.16 -1.85
CA ALA A 24 -8.45 26.79 -2.12
C ALA A 24 -7.82 26.04 -0.93
N LEU A 25 -8.09 26.49 0.29
CA LEU A 25 -7.57 25.87 1.51
C LEU A 25 -8.16 24.46 1.73
N ILE A 26 -9.46 24.29 1.49
CA ILE A 26 -10.12 22.97 1.53
C ILE A 26 -9.54 22.05 0.47
N GLY A 27 -9.38 22.53 -0.77
CA GLY A 27 -8.80 21.77 -1.87
C GLY A 27 -7.38 21.29 -1.57
N TRP A 28 -6.55 22.17 -1.03
CA TRP A 28 -5.19 21.83 -0.60
C TRP A 28 -5.18 20.78 0.53
N ALA A 29 -6.02 20.95 1.55
CA ALA A 29 -6.13 20.00 2.65
C ALA A 29 -6.59 18.62 2.15
N ALA A 30 -7.60 18.59 1.29
CA ALA A 30 -8.11 17.36 0.68
C ALA A 30 -7.05 16.65 -0.18
N ALA A 31 -6.27 17.40 -0.97
CA ALA A 31 -5.18 16.85 -1.77
C ALA A 31 -4.09 16.22 -0.88
N LYS A 32 -3.71 16.89 0.21
CA LYS A 32 -2.73 16.38 1.17
C LYS A 32 -3.19 15.12 1.88
N LEU A 33 -4.46 15.08 2.29
CA LEU A 33 -5.09 13.88 2.86
C LEU A 33 -5.07 12.73 1.86
N ARG A 34 -5.52 12.96 0.63
CA ARG A 34 -5.56 11.93 -0.41
C ARG A 34 -4.18 11.37 -0.75
N ALA A 35 -3.16 12.22 -0.82
CA ALA A 35 -1.77 11.79 -1.02
C ALA A 35 -1.29 10.88 0.11
N ARG A 36 -1.56 11.25 1.37
CA ARG A 36 -1.17 10.44 2.53
C ARG A 36 -1.92 9.10 2.57
N TRP A 37 -3.22 9.11 2.32
CA TRP A 37 -4.05 7.89 2.37
C TRP A 37 -3.70 6.92 1.24
N GLY A 38 -3.36 7.44 0.05
CA GLY A 38 -2.87 6.59 -1.05
C GLY A 38 -1.59 5.84 -0.70
N ILE A 39 -0.63 6.52 -0.03
CA ILE A 39 0.62 5.91 0.41
C ILE A 39 0.36 4.86 1.51
N GLU A 40 -0.53 5.14 2.46
CA GLU A 40 -0.87 4.20 3.55
C GLU A 40 -1.51 2.92 3.03
N ILE A 41 -2.37 2.99 2.00
CA ILE A 41 -3.00 1.81 1.39
C ILE A 41 -1.95 0.94 0.69
N GLU A 42 -1.03 1.55 -0.07
CA GLU A 42 0.02 0.81 -0.75
C GLU A 42 0.98 0.16 0.26
N ALA A 43 1.34 0.88 1.33
CA ALA A 43 2.14 0.34 2.42
C ALA A 43 1.45 -0.85 3.10
N ALA A 44 0.15 -0.75 3.38
CA ALA A 44 -0.63 -1.84 3.96
C ALA A 44 -0.66 -3.08 3.06
N GLN A 45 -0.78 -2.91 1.74
CA GLN A 45 -0.73 -4.03 0.78
C GLN A 45 0.65 -4.68 0.72
N ARG A 46 1.73 -3.88 0.73
CA ARG A 46 3.10 -4.41 0.78
C ARG A 46 3.33 -5.21 2.06
N GLU A 47 2.87 -4.70 3.19
CA GLU A 47 2.99 -5.37 4.48
C GLU A 47 2.19 -6.69 4.49
N ALA A 48 0.94 -6.66 4.04
CA ALA A 48 0.10 -7.86 3.94
C ALA A 48 0.77 -8.95 3.07
N LEU A 49 1.35 -8.55 1.93
CA LEU A 49 2.11 -9.47 1.08
C LEU A 49 3.34 -10.04 1.78
N HIS A 50 4.12 -9.20 2.46
CA HIS A 50 5.31 -9.64 3.17
C HIS A 50 4.99 -10.59 4.34
N GLN A 51 3.93 -10.31 5.09
CA GLN A 51 3.46 -11.18 6.17
C GLN A 51 2.97 -12.52 5.62
N ALA A 52 2.15 -12.52 4.58
CA ALA A 52 1.67 -13.75 3.98
C ALA A 52 2.81 -14.61 3.41
N LEU A 53 3.80 -14.01 2.76
CA LEU A 53 4.99 -14.73 2.29
C LEU A 53 5.82 -15.29 3.46
N MET A 54 5.94 -14.55 4.58
CA MET A 54 6.65 -15.02 5.75
C MET A 54 5.95 -16.23 6.39
N THR A 55 4.64 -16.13 6.61
CA THR A 55 3.82 -17.25 7.14
C THR A 55 3.86 -18.45 6.20
N GLY A 56 3.74 -18.21 4.89
CA GLY A 56 3.87 -19.25 3.86
C GLY A 56 5.22 -19.95 3.91
N ALA A 57 6.32 -19.20 4.06
CA ALA A 57 7.67 -19.74 4.20
C ALA A 57 7.83 -20.57 5.50
N GLN A 58 7.30 -20.09 6.63
CA GLN A 58 7.30 -20.84 7.89
C GLN A 58 6.54 -22.17 7.76
N LEU A 59 5.35 -22.14 7.15
CA LEU A 59 4.55 -23.35 6.91
C LEU A 59 5.26 -24.32 5.98
N ALA A 60 5.87 -23.82 4.90
CA ALA A 60 6.63 -24.63 3.96
C ALA A 60 7.80 -25.35 4.65
N LEU A 61 8.58 -24.61 5.45
CA LEU A 61 9.70 -25.17 6.22
C LEU A 61 9.24 -26.17 7.28
N THR A 62 8.11 -25.92 7.94
CA THR A 62 7.55 -26.84 8.94
C THR A 62 7.09 -28.15 8.31
N ARG A 63 6.52 -28.09 7.11
CA ARG A 63 6.00 -29.28 6.40
C ARG A 63 7.10 -30.15 5.78
N ARG A 64 8.11 -29.53 5.17
CA ARG A 64 9.17 -30.26 4.42
C ARG A 64 10.47 -30.43 5.19
N GLY A 65 10.63 -29.71 6.30
CA GLY A 65 11.87 -29.67 7.06
C GLY A 65 12.87 -28.66 6.49
N ARG A 66 13.87 -28.32 7.31
CA ARG A 66 14.89 -27.30 7.03
C ARG A 66 16.07 -27.88 6.20
N ARG A 67 15.80 -28.70 5.19
CA ARG A 67 16.86 -29.31 4.35
C ARG A 67 17.19 -28.38 3.19
N ASP A 68 18.46 -28.03 3.09
CA ASP A 68 19.02 -27.03 2.17
C ASP A 68 19.65 -27.69 0.93
N ASP A 69 18.99 -28.70 0.37
CA ASP A 69 19.35 -29.18 -0.95
C ASP A 69 18.61 -28.29 -1.96
N GLY A 70 19.30 -27.53 -2.80
CA GLY A 70 18.71 -26.46 -3.64
C GLY A 70 17.47 -26.82 -4.50
N ARG A 71 17.10 -28.10 -4.63
CA ARG A 71 15.79 -28.55 -5.17
C ARG A 71 14.62 -28.33 -4.20
N ASP A 72 14.85 -28.43 -2.89
CA ASP A 72 13.85 -28.16 -1.86
C ASP A 72 13.54 -26.66 -1.77
N LEU A 73 14.51 -25.79 -2.03
CA LEU A 73 14.30 -24.33 -1.98
C LEU A 73 13.24 -23.86 -2.98
N ASP A 74 13.25 -24.39 -4.22
CA ASP A 74 12.25 -24.01 -5.23
C ASP A 74 10.85 -24.49 -4.84
N LEU A 75 10.74 -25.69 -4.26
CA LEU A 75 9.48 -26.24 -3.78
C LEU A 75 8.94 -25.46 -2.58
N LEU A 76 9.81 -25.11 -1.62
CA LEU A 76 9.47 -24.27 -0.48
C LEU A 76 9.00 -22.88 -0.93
N ALA A 77 9.70 -22.27 -1.89
CA ALA A 77 9.33 -20.98 -2.44
C ALA A 77 7.98 -21.02 -3.17
N ARG A 78 7.72 -22.08 -3.95
CA ARG A 78 6.41 -22.29 -4.59
C ARG A 78 5.29 -22.42 -3.56
N ASP A 79 5.50 -23.19 -2.50
CA ASP A 79 4.49 -23.37 -1.43
C ASP A 79 4.21 -22.04 -0.69
N ALA A 80 5.25 -21.25 -0.42
CA ALA A 80 5.11 -19.93 0.20
C ALA A 80 4.37 -18.93 -0.71
N VAL A 81 4.66 -18.93 -2.01
CA VAL A 81 3.95 -18.11 -3.01
C VAL A 81 2.49 -18.55 -3.14
N ALA A 82 2.21 -19.85 -3.18
CA ALA A 82 0.85 -20.38 -3.23
C ALA A 82 0.03 -19.96 -2.00
N HIS A 83 0.63 -19.99 -0.81
CA HIS A 83 -0.01 -19.47 0.39
C HIS A 83 -0.31 -17.98 0.27
N ALA A 84 0.64 -17.16 -0.16
CA ALA A 84 0.41 -15.72 -0.34
C ALA A 84 -0.69 -15.43 -1.39
N GLN A 85 -0.75 -16.20 -2.47
CA GLN A 85 -1.81 -16.10 -3.48
C GLN A 85 -3.20 -16.42 -2.92
N ALA A 86 -3.29 -17.42 -2.04
CA ALA A 86 -4.54 -17.79 -1.39
C ALA A 86 -4.95 -16.81 -0.28
N SER A 87 -3.99 -16.29 0.49
CA SER A 87 -4.26 -15.46 1.67
C SER A 87 -4.44 -13.98 1.36
N VAL A 88 -3.72 -13.43 0.39
CA VAL A 88 -3.73 -11.99 0.07
C VAL A 88 -3.85 -11.71 -1.44
N PRO A 89 -4.91 -12.22 -2.11
CA PRO A 89 -5.10 -12.03 -3.55
C PRO A 89 -5.26 -10.56 -3.94
N ASP A 90 -5.88 -9.74 -3.09
CA ASP A 90 -6.06 -8.30 -3.33
C ASP A 90 -4.73 -7.55 -3.32
N ALA A 91 -3.84 -7.84 -2.38
CA ALA A 91 -2.52 -7.22 -2.30
C ALA A 91 -1.67 -7.54 -3.53
N ILE A 92 -1.71 -8.80 -4.00
CA ILE A 92 -0.98 -9.22 -5.21
C ILE A 92 -1.55 -8.53 -6.45
N ARG A 93 -2.87 -8.43 -6.58
CA ARG A 93 -3.51 -7.71 -7.69
C ARG A 93 -3.15 -6.23 -7.70
N ALA A 94 -3.13 -5.59 -6.54
CA ALA A 94 -2.86 -4.17 -6.43
C ALA A 94 -1.37 -3.82 -6.63
N LEU A 95 -0.46 -4.66 -6.14
CA LEU A 95 0.98 -4.46 -6.31
C LEU A 95 1.51 -4.92 -7.67
N ALA A 96 0.77 -5.80 -8.36
CA ALA A 96 1.11 -6.36 -9.68
C ALA A 96 2.60 -6.70 -9.84
N PRO A 97 3.18 -7.54 -8.95
CA PRO A 97 4.60 -7.85 -8.98
C PRO A 97 4.98 -8.54 -10.29
N ARG A 98 6.13 -8.16 -10.87
CA ARG A 98 6.66 -8.77 -12.09
C ARG A 98 6.92 -10.27 -11.91
N ASP A 99 6.93 -11.00 -13.02
CA ASP A 99 7.21 -12.42 -13.05
C ASP A 99 8.52 -12.74 -12.31
N GLY A 100 8.45 -13.74 -11.43
CA GLY A 100 9.58 -14.19 -10.60
C GLY A 100 9.84 -13.36 -9.34
N VAL A 101 9.28 -12.15 -9.17
CA VAL A 101 9.51 -11.33 -7.96
C VAL A 101 8.97 -12.00 -6.70
N LEU A 102 7.75 -12.55 -6.77
CA LEU A 102 7.15 -13.29 -5.65
C LEU A 102 8.01 -14.49 -5.23
N ARG A 103 8.59 -15.19 -6.20
CA ARG A 103 9.52 -16.30 -5.96
C ARG A 103 10.79 -15.82 -5.27
N SER A 104 11.42 -14.75 -5.77
CA SER A 104 12.62 -14.18 -5.15
C SER A 104 12.37 -13.69 -3.73
N LEU A 105 11.22 -13.06 -3.48
CA LEU A 105 10.82 -12.66 -2.12
C LEU A 105 10.61 -13.87 -1.22
N ALA A 106 9.94 -14.91 -1.70
CA ALA A 106 9.75 -16.15 -0.95
C ALA A 106 11.10 -16.80 -0.58
N VAL A 107 12.03 -16.91 -1.54
CA VAL A 107 13.39 -17.40 -1.30
C VAL A 107 14.10 -16.58 -0.23
N ALA A 108 14.03 -15.25 -0.29
CA ALA A 108 14.65 -14.38 0.71
C ALA A 108 14.07 -14.58 2.12
N LYS A 109 12.75 -14.77 2.23
CA LYS A 109 12.08 -15.06 3.51
C LYS A 109 12.51 -16.42 4.06
N ILE A 110 12.56 -17.45 3.21
CA ILE A 110 13.04 -18.79 3.60
C ILE A 110 14.49 -18.71 4.10
N ALA A 111 15.37 -18.03 3.37
CA ALA A 111 16.78 -17.85 3.75
C ALA A 111 16.95 -17.12 5.10
N THR A 112 15.99 -16.26 5.46
CA THR A 112 15.98 -15.57 6.77
C THR A 112 15.58 -16.52 7.91
N LEU A 113 14.70 -17.49 7.63
CA LEU A 113 14.19 -18.47 8.60
C LEU A 113 15.08 -19.73 8.74
N SER A 114 15.92 -20.00 7.75
CA SER A 114 16.81 -21.17 7.73
C SER A 114 18.19 -20.89 8.33
N ARG A 115 18.51 -19.63 8.63
CA ARG A 115 19.72 -19.21 9.36
C ARG A 115 19.59 -19.56 10.85
#